data_AF-A0A067DCF5-F1
#
_entry.id   AF-A0A067DCF5-F1
#
_cell.length_a   1.000
_cell.length_b   1.000
_cell.length_c   1.000
_cell.angle_alpha   90.00
_cell.angle_beta   90.00
_cell.angle_gamma   90.00
#
_symmetry.space_group_name_H-M   'P 1'
#
loop_
_entity.id
_entity.type
_entity.pdbx_description
1 polymer ?
#
loop_
_entity_poly.entity_id
_entity_poly.type
_entity_poly.pdbx_seq_one_letter_code
_entity_poly.pdbx_strand_id
1 'polypeptide(L)'
;IHFDLEQEHVILCVNDIMVDCYRSHRYKIKLKYDEFGLDEEGRKHPPMNISLDVWEYLCDIWCKEEYQTRCKKNVENRQKLPYNRQGDLNHLLFIMRRTL
;
A
#
# COMPACT_ATOMS: atom_id res chain seq x y z
N ILE A 1 1.82 7.45 26.23
CA ILE A 1 1.67 8.72 25.47
C ILE A 1 0.18 8.89 25.24
N HIS A 2 -0.40 10.01 25.68
CA HIS A 2 -1.80 10.34 25.46
C HIS A 2 -1.84 11.46 24.42
N PHE A 3 -2.53 11.24 23.30
CA PHE A 3 -2.75 12.27 22.30
C PHE A 3 -4.05 13.00 22.64
N ASP A 4 -4.01 14.32 22.69
CA ASP A 4 -5.20 15.13 22.77
C ASP A 4 -5.80 15.25 21.37
N LEU A 5 -6.83 14.44 21.10
CA LEU A 5 -7.50 14.38 19.80
C LEU A 5 -8.55 15.48 19.62
N GLU A 6 -8.60 16.49 20.49
CA GLU A 6 -9.39 17.71 20.29
C GLU A 6 -8.59 18.80 19.57
N GLN A 7 -7.25 18.71 19.60
CA GLN A 7 -6.36 19.67 18.95
C GLN A 7 -6.18 19.35 17.47
N GLU A 8 -6.56 20.27 16.60
CA GLU A 8 -6.52 20.10 15.14
C GLU A 8 -5.14 19.63 14.63
N HIS A 9 -4.05 20.26 15.08
CA HIS A 9 -2.71 19.91 14.64
C HIS A 9 -2.27 18.50 15.07
N VAL A 10 -2.79 18.00 16.21
CA VAL A 10 -2.54 16.64 16.68
C VAL A 10 -3.29 15.65 15.80
N ILE A 11 -4.57 15.92 15.49
CA ILE A 11 -5.39 15.09 14.60
C ILE A 11 -4.75 14.98 13.21
N LEU A 12 -4.30 16.11 12.64
CA LEU A 12 -3.64 16.13 11.33
C LEU A 12 -2.37 15.27 11.32
N CYS A 13 -1.51 15.43 12.32
CA CYS A 13 -0.28 14.64 12.45
C CYS A 13 -0.58 13.14 12.59
N VAL A 14 -1.54 12.77 13.45
CA VAL A 14 -1.96 11.37 13.62
C VAL A 14 -2.51 10.81 12.31
N ASN A 15 -3.36 11.54 11.60
CA ASN A 15 -3.91 11.10 10.32
C ASN A 15 -2.82 10.87 9.27
N ASP A 16 -1.86 11.79 9.14
CA ASP A 16 -0.77 11.64 8.17
C ASP A 16 0.07 10.39 8.45
N ILE A 17 0.41 10.15 9.72
CA ILE A 17 1.15 8.96 10.14
C ILE A 17 0.32 7.70 9.86
N MET A 18 -0.96 7.70 10.26
CA MET A 18 -1.85 6.55 10.10
C MET A 18 -2.10 6.22 8.63
N VAL A 19 -2.19 7.23 7.76
CA VAL A 19 -2.28 7.06 6.31
C VAL A 19 -1.03 6.35 5.78
N ASP A 20 0.16 6.81 6.13
CA ASP A 20 1.40 6.19 5.66
C ASP A 20 1.60 4.76 6.25
N CYS A 21 1.20 4.54 7.50
CA CYS A 21 1.15 3.21 8.12
C CYS A 21 0.18 2.27 7.38
N TYR A 22 -1.04 2.74 7.10
CA TYR A 22 -2.06 1.96 6.41
C TYR A 22 -1.64 1.59 5.00
N ARG A 23 -1.10 2.55 4.23
CA ARG A 23 -0.59 2.26 2.88
C ARG A 23 0.54 1.24 2.91
N SER A 24 1.45 1.37 3.88
CA SER A 24 2.53 0.40 4.09
C SER A 24 2.02 -1.00 4.41
N HIS A 25 0.99 -1.08 5.24
CA HIS A 25 0.34 -2.33 5.59
C HIS A 25 -0.33 -2.94 4.35
N ARG A 26 -1.15 -2.17 3.63
CA ARG A 26 -1.84 -2.59 2.41
C ARG A 26 -0.88 -3.10 1.34
N TYR A 27 0.27 -2.45 1.16
CA TYR A 27 1.30 -2.91 0.23
C TYR A 27 1.84 -4.30 0.59
N LYS A 28 2.16 -4.56 1.86
CA LYS A 28 2.64 -5.88 2.32
C LYS A 28 1.60 -6.97 2.07
N ILE A 29 0.34 -6.64 2.28
CA ILE A 29 -0.78 -7.55 2.02
C ILE A 29 -0.87 -7.82 0.51
N LYS A 30 -0.78 -6.78 -0.32
CA LYS A 30 -0.80 -6.92 -1.78
C LYS A 30 0.35 -7.79 -2.30
N LEU A 31 1.55 -7.69 -1.73
CA LEU A 31 2.65 -8.58 -2.11
C LEU A 31 2.30 -10.05 -1.91
N LYS A 32 1.70 -10.41 -0.76
CA LYS A 32 1.23 -11.78 -0.52
C LYS A 32 0.13 -12.20 -1.49
N TYR A 33 -0.79 -11.30 -1.81
CA TYR A 33 -1.81 -11.56 -2.81
C TYR A 33 -1.20 -11.87 -4.19
N ASP A 34 -0.16 -11.13 -4.58
CA ASP A 34 0.51 -11.28 -5.88
C ASP A 34 1.38 -12.54 -5.99
N GLU A 35 1.83 -13.12 -4.87
CA GLU A 35 2.59 -14.39 -4.85
C GLU A 35 1.81 -15.54 -5.51
N PHE A 36 0.47 -15.49 -5.52
CA PHE A 36 -0.39 -16.50 -6.10
C PHE A 36 -0.58 -16.35 -7.63
N GLY A 37 -0.27 -15.17 -8.20
CA GLY A 37 -0.32 -14.90 -9.65
C GLY A 37 -1.70 -14.88 -10.30
N LEU A 38 -2.74 -15.42 -9.65
CA LEU A 38 -4.12 -15.46 -10.11
C LEU A 38 -5.06 -14.91 -9.03
N ASP A 39 -6.05 -14.10 -9.42
CA ASP A 39 -7.03 -13.49 -8.50
C ASP A 39 -7.81 -14.56 -7.72
N GLU A 40 -8.34 -15.56 -8.41
CA GLU A 40 -9.11 -16.64 -7.79
C GLU A 40 -8.33 -17.39 -6.72
N GLU A 41 -7.03 -17.61 -6.94
CA GLU A 41 -6.19 -18.28 -5.97
C GLU A 41 -5.81 -17.34 -4.83
N GLY A 42 -5.43 -16.10 -5.13
CA GLY A 42 -5.11 -15.10 -4.12
C GLY A 42 -6.26 -14.88 -3.13
N ARG A 43 -7.51 -14.81 -3.61
CA ARG A 43 -8.69 -14.63 -2.75
C ARG A 43 -8.87 -15.72 -1.70
N LYS A 44 -8.42 -16.96 -1.96
CA LYS A 44 -8.55 -18.09 -1.02
C LYS A 44 -7.63 -18.00 0.20
N HIS A 45 -6.65 -17.10 0.18
CA HIS A 45 -5.61 -17.00 1.21
C HIS A 45 -5.63 -15.64 1.96
N PRO A 46 -6.72 -15.31 2.68
CA PRO A 46 -6.78 -14.10 3.51
C PRO A 46 -5.73 -14.13 4.62
N PRO A 47 -5.02 -13.03 4.90
CA PRO A 47 -4.16 -12.94 6.07
C PRO A 47 -4.95 -13.02 7.38
N MET A 48 -4.40 -13.74 8.37
CA MET A 48 -5.05 -13.98 9.68
C MET A 48 -5.48 -12.71 10.43
N ASN A 49 -4.84 -11.58 10.15
CA ASN A 49 -5.07 -10.31 10.84
C ASN A 49 -6.05 -9.36 10.12
N ILE A 50 -6.78 -9.83 9.10
CA ILE A 50 -7.73 -9.05 8.32
C ILE A 50 -9.05 -9.81 8.28
N SER A 51 -10.17 -9.09 8.42
CA SER A 51 -11.49 -9.72 8.24
C SER A 51 -11.73 -10.09 6.78
N LEU A 52 -12.57 -11.10 6.55
CA LEU A 52 -12.91 -11.54 5.19
C LEU A 52 -13.52 -10.40 4.36
N ASP A 53 -14.42 -9.60 4.94
CA ASP A 53 -15.03 -8.46 4.24
C ASP A 53 -14.01 -7.42 3.76
N VAL A 54 -13.01 -7.11 4.60
CA VAL A 54 -11.95 -6.17 4.24
C VAL A 54 -11.03 -6.79 3.20
N TRP A 55 -10.79 -8.10 3.29
CA TRP A 55 -9.99 -8.82 2.31
C TRP A 55 -10.62 -8.80 0.92
N GLU A 56 -11.91 -9.17 0.82
CA GLU A 56 -12.67 -9.13 -0.43
C GLU A 56 -12.68 -7.74 -1.04
N TYR A 57 -12.94 -6.70 -0.22
CA TYR A 57 -12.88 -5.32 -0.65
C TYR A 57 -11.52 -4.92 -1.25
N LEU A 58 -10.42 -5.35 -0.63
CA LEU A 58 -9.07 -5.08 -1.13
C LEU A 58 -8.80 -5.81 -2.45
N CYS A 59 -9.16 -7.09 -2.57
CA CYS A 59 -9.04 -7.86 -3.80
C CYS A 59 -9.81 -7.20 -4.95
N ASP A 60 -11.05 -6.75 -4.69
CA ASP A 60 -11.86 -6.04 -5.67
C ASP A 60 -11.19 -4.75 -6.14
N ILE A 61 -10.62 -3.96 -5.22
CA ILE A 61 -9.86 -2.76 -5.59
C ILE A 61 -8.68 -3.10 -6.51
N TRP A 62 -7.93 -4.15 -6.18
CA TRP A 62 -6.73 -4.50 -6.93
C TRP A 62 -7.01 -5.04 -8.34
N CYS A 63 -8.19 -5.62 -8.53
CA CYS A 63 -8.63 -6.12 -9.83
C CYS A 63 -9.30 -5.05 -10.70
N LYS A 64 -9.62 -3.87 -10.15
CA LYS A 64 -10.10 -2.73 -10.96
C LYS A 64 -9.03 -2.32 -11.98
N GLU A 65 -9.46 -2.15 -13.23
CA GLU A 65 -8.60 -1.72 -14.34
C GLU A 65 -7.90 -0.39 -14.05
N GLU A 66 -8.60 0.55 -13.43
CA GLU A 66 -8.04 1.85 -13.02
C GLU A 66 -6.84 1.69 -12.09
N TYR A 67 -6.95 0.76 -11.13
CA TYR A 67 -5.88 0.47 -10.19
C TYR A 67 -4.69 -0.16 -10.91
N GLN A 68 -4.92 -1.17 -11.75
CA GLN A 68 -3.86 -1.82 -12.52
C GLN A 68 -3.15 -0.85 -13.47
N THR A 69 -3.91 0.00 -14.15
CA THR A 69 -3.39 1.06 -15.03
C THR A 69 -2.49 2.03 -14.26
N ARG A 70 -2.93 2.46 -13.06
CA ARG A 70 -2.12 3.33 -12.20
C ARG A 70 -0.83 2.64 -11.75
N CYS A 71 -0.93 1.37 -11.33
CA CYS A 71 0.24 0.57 -10.93
C CYS A 71 1.26 0.48 -12.06
N LYS A 72 0.81 0.16 -13.28
CA LYS A 72 1.67 0.04 -14.45
C LYS A 72 2.39 1.36 -14.77
N LYS A 73 1.65 2.47 -14.82
CA LYS A 73 2.23 3.82 -15.02
C LYS A 73 3.26 4.16 -13.96
N ASN A 74 3.02 3.80 -12.70
CA ASN A 74 3.97 4.05 -11.61
C ASN A 74 5.25 3.24 -11.78
N VAL A 75 5.18 1.97 -12.17
CA VAL A 75 6.35 1.14 -12.46
C VAL A 75 7.16 1.74 -13.62
N GLU A 76 6.49 2.11 -14.72
CA GLU A 76 7.14 2.75 -15.88
C GLU A 76 7.80 4.08 -15.51
N ASN A 77 7.14 4.91 -14.70
CA ASN A 77 7.71 6.18 -14.23
C ASN A 77 8.93 5.95 -13.33
N ARG A 78 8.93 4.88 -12.52
CA ARG A 78 10.08 4.52 -11.67
C ARG A 78 11.28 4.05 -12.47
N GLN A 79 11.05 3.28 -13.54
CA GLN A 79 12.13 2.85 -14.44
C GLN A 79 12.84 4.03 -15.14
N LYS A 80 12.13 5.15 -15.32
CA LYS A 80 12.69 6.37 -15.92
C LYS A 80 13.48 7.25 -14.95
N LEU A 81 13.42 6.98 -13.64
CA LEU A 81 14.15 7.78 -12.66
C LEU A 81 15.63 7.43 -12.65
N PRO A 82 16.54 8.42 -12.66
CA PRO A 82 17.97 8.16 -12.60
C PRO A 82 18.33 7.48 -11.28
N TYR A 83 19.12 6.41 -11.35
CA TYR A 83 19.63 5.70 -10.18
C TYR A 83 20.60 6.59 -9.41
N ASN A 84 20.09 7.28 -8.38
CA ASN A 84 20.93 8.12 -7.54
C ASN A 84 21.58 7.26 -6.44
N ARG A 85 22.90 7.12 -6.45
CA ARG A 85 23.69 6.24 -5.55
C ARG A 85 23.63 6.62 -4.06
N GLN A 86 22.96 7.72 -3.69
CA GLN A 86 22.99 8.28 -2.33
C GLN A 86 21.73 8.03 -1.49
N GLY A 87 20.73 7.28 -1.98
CA GLY A 87 19.42 7.18 -1.30
C GLY A 87 18.80 5.79 -1.36
N ASP A 88 19.40 4.87 -0.61
CA ASP A 88 18.88 3.66 0.04
C ASP A 88 17.69 2.90 -0.60
N LEU A 89 17.82 1.59 -0.77
CA LEU A 89 16.74 0.66 -1.16
C LEU A 89 15.48 0.81 -0.29
N ASN A 90 15.65 1.27 0.96
CA ASN A 90 14.56 1.62 1.87
C ASN A 90 13.72 2.82 1.40
N HIS A 91 14.30 3.79 0.68
CA HIS A 91 13.58 4.92 0.08
C HIS A 91 12.72 4.46 -1.11
N LEU A 92 13.17 3.48 -1.88
CA LEU A 92 12.40 2.86 -2.96
C LEU A 92 11.16 2.12 -2.42
N LEU A 93 11.32 1.36 -1.34
CA LEU A 93 10.20 0.73 -0.62
C LEU A 93 9.29 1.79 0.03
N PHE A 94 9.86 2.84 0.64
CA PHE A 94 9.12 3.97 1.22
C PHE A 94 8.21 4.66 0.20
N ILE A 95 8.70 4.81 -1.02
CA ILE A 95 7.97 5.42 -2.11
C ILE A 95 6.90 4.50 -2.71
N MET A 96 7.17 3.20 -2.87
CA MET A 96 6.14 2.24 -3.29
C MET A 96 4.96 2.24 -2.30
N ARG A 97 5.24 2.40 -1.00
CA ARG A 97 4.23 2.60 0.06
C ARG A 97 3.40 3.89 -0.10
N ARG A 98 3.85 4.89 -0.87
CA ARG A 98 3.09 6.14 -1.11
C ARG A 98 2.23 6.13 -2.38
N THR A 99 2.45 5.19 -3.29
CA THR A 99 1.91 5.27 -4.68
C THR A 99 0.93 4.15 -5.07
N LEU A 100 0.74 3.15 -4.21
CA LEU A 100 -0.21 2.05 -4.41
C LEU A 100 -1.46 2.26 -3.57
#